data_AF-J5S7D7-F1
#
_entry.id   AF-J5S7D7-F1
#
_cell.length_a   1.000
_cell.length_b   1.000
_cell.length_c   1.000
_cell.angle_alpha   90.00
_cell.angle_beta   90.00
_cell.angle_gamma   90.00
#
_symmetry.space_group_name_H-M   'P 1'
#
loop_
_entity.id
_entity.type
_entity.pdbx_description
1 polymer ?
#
loop_
_entity_poly.entity_id
_entity_poly.type
_entity_poly.pdbx_seq_one_letter_code
_entity_poly.pdbx_strand_id
1 'polypeptide(L)'
;MIRIQLRSMSNKTSKSDYPKEFVNFLNSSHSPYHAVHNIKKHLVSKGFRELSERESWAGQVSREGKYFVTRNSSSIIAFAIGGKWKPGNPIAITGAHTDSPVLRIKPISKRVNEKYLQVGVECYGGAIWHSWFDKDLGVAGRVFVRDARTGKTIARLVDLDRPLLKIPTLAIHLDRDVNQKFEFNKETQLLPIGGLQRNSAETSTEKDADKSGFTSIKTIVERHHEELLELVAEELAIDAIEDIEDFELILYDHNASTLGGFKNEFVFSGRLDNLTSCFTSMHGLTLAADTEIDQEAGIRLMACFDHEEIGSSSAQGADSNFLPNILERLSILRGDDSDKIKPLSNSSILETSSKSFFLSSDVAHAVHPNYANKYESQHKPLLGSGPVIKINANQRYMTNSPGLVLVKRLADAAKVPLQLFVVANDSPCGSTIGPILASKTGIRTLDLGNPLLSMHSIRETAGSADLEYQIKLFREFFERYSSIESEIVV
;
A
#
# COMPACT_ATOMS: atom_id res chain seq x y z
N MET A 1 1.62 -18.61 -57.00
CA MET A 1 2.98 -18.65 -56.41
C MET A 1 2.90 -18.10 -55.00
N ILE A 2 2.88 -19.01 -54.03
CA ILE A 2 2.83 -18.73 -52.60
C ILE A 2 4.25 -18.36 -52.13
N ARG A 3 4.45 -17.17 -51.56
CA ARG A 3 5.68 -16.83 -50.83
C ARG A 3 5.34 -16.71 -49.35
N ILE A 4 5.61 -17.80 -48.63
CA ILE A 4 5.65 -17.86 -47.17
C ILE A 4 6.95 -17.19 -46.72
N GLN A 5 6.84 -16.05 -46.03
CA GLN A 5 7.94 -15.45 -45.30
C GLN A 5 8.03 -16.12 -43.93
N LEU A 6 9.01 -17.01 -43.78
CA LEU A 6 9.47 -17.53 -42.50
C LEU A 6 9.99 -16.35 -41.66
N ARG A 7 9.21 -15.91 -40.67
CA ARG A 7 9.72 -15.08 -39.58
C ARG A 7 10.54 -15.98 -38.66
N SER A 8 11.82 -15.67 -38.51
CA SER A 8 12.64 -16.26 -37.45
C SER A 8 12.01 -15.93 -36.10
N MET A 9 11.60 -16.96 -35.37
CA MET A 9 11.33 -16.84 -33.94
C MET A 9 12.68 -16.67 -33.24
N SER A 10 13.13 -15.42 -33.19
CA SER A 10 14.08 -14.98 -32.17
C SER A 10 13.44 -15.22 -30.82
N ASN A 11 14.11 -16.02 -29.96
CA ASN A 11 13.83 -16.13 -28.54
C ASN A 11 13.90 -14.73 -27.91
N LYS A 12 12.77 -14.01 -27.93
CA LYS A 12 12.56 -12.85 -27.07
C LYS A 12 12.20 -13.38 -25.70
N THR A 13 13.14 -13.33 -24.77
CA THR A 13 12.82 -13.14 -23.35
C THR A 13 11.75 -12.05 -23.28
N SER A 14 10.53 -12.38 -22.82
CA SER A 14 9.44 -11.39 -22.79
C SER A 14 9.87 -10.25 -21.87
N LYS A 15 10.11 -9.06 -22.44
CA LYS A 15 10.36 -7.86 -21.66
C LYS A 15 9.13 -7.65 -20.76
N SER A 16 9.31 -7.60 -19.43
CA SER A 16 8.23 -7.33 -18.49
C SER A 16 7.51 -6.03 -18.88
N ASP A 17 6.18 -6.06 -18.82
CA ASP A 17 5.32 -4.93 -19.14
C ASP A 17 4.79 -4.36 -17.82
N TYR A 18 5.68 -3.69 -17.08
CA TYR A 18 5.39 -3.18 -15.75
C TYR A 18 4.12 -2.31 -15.68
N PRO A 19 3.80 -1.44 -16.65
CA PRO A 19 2.54 -0.71 -16.65
C PRO A 19 1.30 -1.61 -16.64
N LYS A 20 1.28 -2.68 -17.45
CA LYS A 20 0.15 -3.62 -17.44
C LYS A 20 0.11 -4.48 -16.18
N GLU A 21 1.27 -4.94 -15.71
CA GLU A 21 1.38 -5.67 -14.45
C GLU A 21 0.88 -4.82 -13.27
N PHE A 22 1.20 -3.52 -13.26
CA PHE A 22 0.75 -2.59 -12.23
C PHE A 22 -0.76 -2.34 -12.30
N VAL A 23 -1.34 -2.18 -13.49
CA VAL A 23 -2.80 -2.09 -13.66
C VAL A 23 -3.48 -3.35 -13.10
N ASN A 24 -2.96 -4.53 -13.39
CA ASN A 24 -3.50 -5.78 -12.83
C ASN A 24 -3.38 -5.82 -11.30
N PHE A 25 -2.23 -5.38 -10.76
CA PHE A 25 -2.00 -5.31 -9.32
C PHE A 25 -2.99 -4.35 -8.64
N LEU A 26 -3.27 -3.19 -9.23
CA LEU A 26 -4.23 -2.20 -8.70
C LEU A 26 -5.67 -2.73 -8.71
N ASN A 27 -6.06 -3.41 -9.79
CA ASN A 27 -7.38 -4.02 -9.96
C ASN A 27 -7.61 -5.24 -9.05
N SER A 28 -6.55 -5.84 -8.52
CA SER A 28 -6.67 -6.92 -7.54
C SER A 28 -6.41 -6.46 -6.10
N SER A 29 -6.08 -5.19 -5.88
CA SER A 29 -5.64 -4.62 -4.59
C SER A 29 -6.53 -3.46 -4.15
N HIS A 30 -7.82 -3.72 -3.95
CA HIS A 30 -8.78 -2.67 -3.57
C HIS A 30 -8.62 -2.18 -2.12
N SER A 31 -8.08 -3.02 -1.23
CA SER A 31 -7.81 -2.67 0.18
C SER A 31 -6.39 -3.04 0.62
N PRO A 32 -5.89 -2.53 1.76
CA PRO A 32 -4.56 -2.88 2.28
C PRO A 32 -4.36 -4.40 2.43
N TYR A 33 -5.42 -5.11 2.81
CA TYR A 33 -5.37 -6.57 2.97
C TYR A 33 -5.19 -7.29 1.62
N HIS A 34 -5.85 -6.81 0.57
CA HIS A 34 -5.66 -7.33 -0.79
C HIS A 34 -4.27 -6.99 -1.34
N ALA A 35 -3.79 -5.76 -1.10
CA ALA A 35 -2.44 -5.36 -1.48
C ALA A 35 -1.38 -6.29 -0.87
N VAL A 36 -1.44 -6.52 0.45
CA VAL A 36 -0.53 -7.46 1.13
C VAL A 36 -0.69 -8.88 0.62
N HIS A 37 -1.92 -9.36 0.38
CA HIS A 37 -2.14 -10.69 -0.18
C HIS A 37 -1.48 -10.86 -1.56
N ASN A 38 -1.60 -9.87 -2.44
CA ASN A 38 -1.00 -9.91 -3.76
C ASN A 38 0.52 -9.81 -3.73
N ILE A 39 1.08 -8.96 -2.86
CA ILE A 39 2.53 -8.89 -2.63
C ILE A 39 3.04 -10.23 -2.10
N LYS A 40 2.35 -10.83 -1.13
CA LYS A 40 2.67 -12.18 -0.62
C LYS A 40 2.66 -13.23 -1.73
N LYS A 41 1.62 -13.25 -2.57
CA LYS A 41 1.50 -14.18 -3.70
C LYS A 41 2.68 -14.03 -4.67
N HIS A 42 3.05 -12.79 -4.99
CA HIS A 42 4.22 -12.50 -5.83
C HIS A 42 5.52 -12.98 -5.17
N LEU A 43 5.77 -12.65 -3.90
CA LEU A 43 6.96 -13.07 -3.15
C LEU A 43 7.11 -14.60 -3.08
N VAL A 44 6.02 -15.32 -2.79
CA VAL A 44 6.01 -16.79 -2.80
C VAL A 44 6.36 -17.34 -4.19
N SER A 45 5.83 -16.74 -5.25
CA SER A 45 6.18 -17.14 -6.63
C SER A 45 7.66 -16.91 -6.98
N LYS A 46 8.37 -16.09 -6.19
CA LYS A 46 9.81 -15.80 -6.29
C LYS A 46 10.66 -16.53 -5.24
N GLY A 47 10.07 -17.53 -4.57
CA GLY A 47 10.77 -18.41 -3.64
C GLY A 47 11.00 -17.81 -2.25
N PHE A 48 10.32 -16.72 -1.90
CA PHE A 48 10.34 -16.22 -0.52
C PHE A 48 9.46 -17.09 0.38
N ARG A 49 9.93 -17.36 1.59
CA ARG A 49 9.20 -18.14 2.60
C ARG A 49 8.57 -17.24 3.66
N GLU A 50 7.30 -17.48 3.96
CA GLU A 50 6.63 -16.80 5.07
C GLU A 50 7.22 -17.23 6.41
N LEU A 51 7.43 -16.26 7.29
CA LEU A 51 7.80 -16.45 8.68
C LEU A 51 6.65 -16.01 9.57
N SER A 52 6.39 -16.78 10.64
CA SER A 52 5.45 -16.37 11.68
C SER A 52 6.15 -15.44 12.67
N GLU A 53 5.52 -14.30 12.97
CA GLU A 53 6.01 -13.41 14.03
C GLU A 53 5.96 -14.09 15.41
N ARG A 54 5.03 -15.05 15.58
CA ARG A 54 4.76 -15.78 16.82
C ARG A 54 5.74 -16.91 17.11
N GLU A 55 6.63 -17.21 16.18
CA GLU A 55 7.60 -18.31 16.30
C GLU A 55 9.04 -17.79 16.38
N SER A 56 9.92 -18.60 16.95
CA SER A 56 11.37 -18.34 16.91
C SER A 56 11.89 -18.48 15.48
N TRP A 57 12.71 -17.53 15.03
CA TRP A 57 13.37 -17.59 13.72
C TRP A 57 14.74 -18.26 13.75
N ALA A 58 15.24 -18.61 14.94
CA ALA A 58 16.53 -19.28 15.08
C ALA A 58 16.54 -20.62 14.34
N GLY A 59 17.49 -20.80 13.41
CA GLY A 59 17.57 -21.97 12.53
C GLY A 59 16.47 -22.04 11.45
N GLN A 60 15.59 -21.03 11.36
CA GLN A 60 14.68 -20.87 10.22
C GLN A 60 15.30 -19.98 9.16
N VAL A 61 15.94 -18.89 9.58
CA VAL A 61 16.61 -17.94 8.69
C VAL A 61 18.02 -18.44 8.39
N SER A 62 18.37 -18.51 7.11
CA SER A 62 19.70 -18.86 6.62
C SER A 62 20.24 -17.76 5.71
N ARG A 63 21.56 -17.70 5.59
CA ARG A 63 22.22 -16.96 4.50
C ARG A 63 21.71 -17.45 3.14
N GLU A 64 21.70 -16.55 2.17
CA GLU A 64 21.12 -16.74 0.83
C GLU A 64 19.61 -17.05 0.84
N GLY A 65 18.98 -17.01 2.03
CA GLY A 65 17.56 -17.24 2.20
C GLY A 65 16.74 -15.97 1.97
N LYS A 66 15.49 -16.17 1.53
CA LYS A 66 14.52 -15.12 1.22
C LYS A 66 13.24 -15.33 2.02
N TYR A 67 12.79 -14.31 2.74
CA TYR A 67 11.72 -14.43 3.72
C TYR A 67 10.79 -13.23 3.72
N PHE A 68 9.58 -13.42 4.22
CA PHE A 68 8.69 -12.30 4.55
C PHE A 68 7.86 -12.59 5.78
N VAL A 69 7.35 -11.53 6.40
CA VAL A 69 6.45 -11.59 7.56
C VAL A 69 5.37 -10.53 7.38
N THR A 70 4.15 -10.87 7.76
CA THR A 70 3.02 -9.93 7.75
C THR A 70 2.54 -9.64 9.16
N ARG A 71 2.07 -8.41 9.40
CA ARG A 71 1.36 -8.04 10.63
C ARG A 71 -0.02 -7.50 10.27
N ASN A 72 -1.04 -7.93 11.02
CA ASN A 72 -2.45 -7.64 10.74
C ASN A 72 -2.96 -8.05 9.34
N SER A 73 -2.14 -8.75 8.54
CA SER A 73 -2.38 -8.96 7.10
C SER A 73 -2.54 -7.67 6.28
N SER A 74 -2.14 -6.51 6.83
CA SER A 74 -2.18 -5.21 6.14
C SER A 74 -0.81 -4.54 6.08
N SER A 75 0.21 -5.06 6.78
CA SER A 75 1.60 -4.64 6.59
C SER A 75 2.48 -5.86 6.33
N ILE A 76 3.55 -5.65 5.56
CA ILE A 76 4.46 -6.72 5.13
C ILE A 76 5.90 -6.22 5.11
N ILE A 77 6.81 -7.05 5.63
CA ILE A 77 8.25 -6.87 5.50
C ILE A 77 8.82 -8.10 4.82
N ALA A 78 9.58 -7.91 3.74
CA ALA A 78 10.25 -8.98 3.02
C ALA A 78 11.73 -8.68 2.88
N PHE A 79 12.57 -9.72 2.97
CA PHE A 79 14.01 -9.56 2.96
C PHE A 79 14.76 -10.77 2.38
N ALA A 80 15.96 -10.51 1.85
CA ALA A 80 16.91 -11.51 1.37
C ALA A 80 18.25 -11.33 2.12
N ILE A 81 18.80 -12.44 2.64
CA ILE A 81 20.03 -12.44 3.45
C ILE A 81 21.24 -12.72 2.56
N GLY A 82 22.25 -11.84 2.59
CA GLY A 82 23.49 -12.07 1.84
C GLY A 82 24.32 -13.27 2.33
N GLY A 83 25.02 -13.93 1.42
CA GLY A 83 25.89 -15.08 1.66
C GLY A 83 27.11 -14.75 2.52
N LYS A 84 27.53 -13.48 2.57
CA LYS A 84 28.59 -12.99 3.46
C LYS A 84 28.06 -12.22 4.66
N TRP A 85 26.74 -12.20 4.86
CA TRP A 85 26.13 -11.42 5.92
C TRP A 85 26.58 -11.89 7.31
N LYS A 86 26.87 -10.90 8.16
CA LYS A 86 27.22 -11.05 9.57
C LYS A 86 26.47 -9.99 10.39
N PRO A 87 26.13 -10.29 11.65
CA PRO A 87 25.63 -9.29 12.59
C PRO A 87 26.49 -8.03 12.66
N GLY A 88 25.84 -6.87 12.58
CA GLY A 88 26.52 -5.57 12.45
C GLY A 88 26.73 -5.11 11.01
N ASN A 89 26.40 -5.91 9.99
CA ASN A 89 26.43 -5.50 8.59
C ASN A 89 25.20 -4.65 8.19
N PRO A 90 25.29 -3.85 7.11
CA PRO A 90 24.21 -2.97 6.67
C PRO A 90 22.94 -3.69 6.21
N ILE A 91 21.81 -2.99 6.28
CA ILE A 91 20.55 -3.35 5.62
C ILE A 91 20.18 -2.23 4.63
N ALA A 92 19.95 -2.61 3.37
CA ALA A 92 19.39 -1.74 2.34
C ALA A 92 17.87 -1.84 2.41
N ILE A 93 17.19 -0.77 2.82
CA ILE A 93 15.75 -0.78 3.06
C ILE A 93 15.00 0.14 2.10
N THR A 94 13.95 -0.35 1.45
CA THR A 94 12.88 0.51 0.90
C THR A 94 11.65 0.46 1.79
N GLY A 95 11.02 1.62 2.00
CA GLY A 95 9.77 1.77 2.75
C GLY A 95 8.65 2.30 1.85
N ALA A 96 7.43 1.82 2.04
CA ALA A 96 6.21 2.34 1.39
C ALA A 96 4.99 2.13 2.32
N HIS A 97 3.80 2.51 1.88
CA HIS A 97 2.56 2.15 2.57
C HIS A 97 1.48 1.56 1.65
N THR A 98 0.64 0.71 2.25
CA THR A 98 -0.37 -0.12 1.59
C THR A 98 -1.76 0.50 1.61
N ASP A 99 -2.00 1.47 2.48
CA ASP A 99 -3.25 2.20 2.60
C ASP A 99 -3.30 3.42 1.69
N SER A 100 -4.52 3.88 1.48
CA SER A 100 -4.88 5.07 0.72
C SER A 100 -6.13 5.69 1.36
N PRO A 101 -6.43 6.97 1.13
CA PRO A 101 -7.63 7.60 1.66
C PRO A 101 -8.88 6.97 1.03
N VAL A 102 -9.81 6.51 1.87
CA VAL A 102 -11.01 5.76 1.46
C VAL A 102 -12.21 6.06 2.35
N LEU A 103 -13.39 5.59 1.94
CA LEU A 103 -14.54 5.48 2.83
C LEU A 103 -14.60 4.08 3.42
N ARG A 104 -14.59 3.96 4.75
CA ARG A 104 -14.76 2.69 5.47
C ARG A 104 -16.21 2.52 5.90
N ILE A 105 -16.75 1.31 5.88
CA ILE A 105 -18.09 1.03 6.42
C ILE A 105 -18.03 1.12 7.95
N LYS A 106 -18.92 1.91 8.56
CA LYS A 106 -18.98 2.09 10.03
C LYS A 106 -19.40 0.78 10.72
N PRO A 107 -18.99 0.55 11.99
CA PRO A 107 -19.42 -0.61 12.77
C PRO A 107 -20.94 -0.75 12.94
N ILE A 108 -21.70 0.34 12.86
CA ILE A 108 -23.15 0.34 12.72
C ILE A 108 -23.47 1.18 11.49
N SER A 109 -23.66 0.52 10.35
CA SER A 109 -23.83 1.18 9.06
C SER A 109 -25.30 1.23 8.60
N LYS A 110 -26.20 0.46 9.22
CA LYS A 110 -27.61 0.45 8.85
C LYS A 110 -28.24 1.84 9.03
N ARG A 111 -28.67 2.43 7.91
CA ARG A 111 -29.39 3.71 7.84
C ARG A 111 -30.52 3.60 6.82
N VAL A 112 -31.66 4.22 7.13
CA VAL A 112 -32.79 4.36 6.21
C VAL A 112 -33.23 5.81 6.24
N ASN A 113 -33.35 6.43 5.07
CA ASN A 113 -33.85 7.80 4.94
C ASN A 113 -34.62 7.94 3.63
N GLU A 114 -35.78 8.57 3.65
CA GLU A 114 -36.65 8.76 2.46
C GLU A 114 -36.85 7.47 1.64
N LYS A 115 -37.01 6.34 2.32
CA LYS A 115 -37.13 4.97 1.74
C LYS A 115 -35.89 4.48 0.98
N TYR A 116 -34.75 5.15 1.08
CA TYR A 116 -33.46 4.64 0.61
C TYR A 116 -32.75 3.88 1.72
N LEU A 117 -32.16 2.74 1.37
CA LEU A 117 -31.21 2.02 2.21
C LEU A 117 -29.85 2.70 2.04
N GLN A 118 -29.39 3.37 3.09
CA GLN A 118 -28.09 4.03 3.14
C GLN A 118 -27.09 3.21 3.96
N VAL A 119 -25.81 3.30 3.61
CA VAL A 119 -24.72 2.67 4.36
C VAL A 119 -23.90 3.76 5.04
N GLY A 120 -23.87 3.73 6.37
CA GLY A 120 -23.02 4.61 7.17
C GLY A 120 -21.55 4.36 6.89
N VAL A 121 -20.84 5.42 6.50
CA VAL A 121 -19.40 5.38 6.19
C VAL A 121 -18.60 6.35 7.05
N GLU A 122 -17.33 6.08 7.20
CA GLU A 122 -16.32 6.89 7.90
C GLU A 122 -15.23 7.33 6.90
N CYS A 123 -14.82 8.59 7.00
CA CYS A 123 -13.70 9.13 6.24
C CYS A 123 -12.37 8.60 6.82
N TYR A 124 -11.59 7.90 6.00
CA TYR A 124 -10.24 7.46 6.34
C TYR A 124 -9.22 8.21 5.49
N GLY A 125 -8.21 8.81 6.14
CA GLY A 125 -7.18 9.61 5.48
C GLY A 125 -7.66 10.97 4.96
N GLY A 126 -6.77 11.66 4.22
CA GLY A 126 -6.97 13.01 3.71
C GLY A 126 -7.56 13.10 2.30
N ALA A 127 -8.67 12.41 2.01
CA ALA A 127 -9.17 12.31 0.63
C ALA A 127 -9.74 13.61 0.04
N ILE A 128 -9.72 13.70 -1.30
CA ILE A 128 -10.50 14.66 -2.08
C ILE A 128 -11.96 14.15 -2.15
N TRP A 129 -12.73 14.38 -1.09
CA TRP A 129 -14.05 13.76 -0.90
C TRP A 129 -15.08 14.05 -2.00
N HIS A 130 -15.01 15.22 -2.67
CA HIS A 130 -15.92 15.50 -3.78
C HIS A 130 -15.72 14.57 -4.98
N SER A 131 -14.52 13.97 -5.14
CA SER A 131 -14.25 13.03 -6.24
C SER A 131 -15.01 11.71 -6.12
N TRP A 132 -15.53 11.40 -4.91
CA TRP A 132 -16.28 10.18 -4.61
C TRP A 132 -17.76 10.25 -5.01
N PHE A 133 -18.27 11.46 -5.25
CA PHE A 133 -19.64 11.64 -5.70
C PHE A 133 -19.82 11.12 -7.14
N ASP A 134 -21.01 10.61 -7.41
CA ASP A 134 -21.45 10.09 -8.71
C ASP A 134 -20.55 8.98 -9.29
N LYS A 135 -19.70 8.36 -8.46
CA LYS A 135 -18.97 7.13 -8.79
C LYS A 135 -19.79 5.89 -8.52
N ASP A 136 -19.50 4.86 -9.32
CA ASP A 136 -20.01 3.52 -9.08
C ASP A 136 -19.05 2.87 -8.09
N LEU A 137 -19.53 2.54 -6.89
CA LEU A 137 -18.68 2.13 -5.79
C LEU A 137 -18.84 0.63 -5.51
N GLY A 138 -17.72 -0.09 -5.55
CA GLY A 138 -17.62 -1.46 -5.06
C GLY A 138 -17.28 -1.51 -3.57
N VAL A 139 -17.29 -2.71 -2.99
CA VAL A 139 -16.95 -2.94 -1.58
C VAL A 139 -15.93 -4.06 -1.47
N ALA A 140 -14.81 -3.81 -0.80
CA ALA A 140 -13.76 -4.81 -0.59
C ALA A 140 -13.18 -4.70 0.82
N GLY A 141 -12.60 -5.79 1.32
CA GLY A 141 -11.96 -5.78 2.63
C GLY A 141 -11.71 -7.17 3.20
N ARG A 142 -11.85 -7.28 4.52
CA ARG A 142 -11.78 -8.57 5.22
C ARG A 142 -13.00 -8.79 6.09
N VAL A 143 -13.36 -10.05 6.27
CA VAL A 143 -14.49 -10.51 7.09
C VAL A 143 -13.98 -11.58 8.04
N PHE A 144 -14.34 -11.48 9.31
CA PHE A 144 -14.11 -12.51 10.31
C PHE A 144 -15.30 -13.45 10.35
N VAL A 145 -15.05 -14.73 10.07
CA VAL A 145 -16.08 -15.75 9.95
C VAL A 145 -15.76 -16.88 10.92
N ARG A 146 -16.78 -17.40 11.60
CA ARG A 146 -16.64 -18.60 12.39
C ARG A 146 -16.60 -19.83 11.48
N ASP A 147 -15.45 -20.49 11.40
CA ASP A 147 -15.30 -21.73 10.64
C ASP A 147 -16.00 -22.87 11.39
N ALA A 148 -17.15 -23.32 10.89
CA ALA A 148 -17.94 -24.38 11.51
C ALA A 148 -17.17 -25.71 11.66
N ARG A 149 -16.20 -26.00 10.76
CA ARG A 149 -15.41 -27.23 10.80
C ARG A 149 -14.35 -27.20 11.89
N THR A 150 -13.72 -26.05 12.14
CA THR A 150 -12.62 -25.92 13.10
C THR A 150 -13.03 -25.26 14.41
N GLY A 151 -14.21 -24.64 14.46
CA GLY A 151 -14.69 -23.83 15.57
C GLY A 151 -13.95 -22.50 15.76
N LYS A 152 -12.99 -22.17 14.88
CA LYS A 152 -12.15 -20.98 14.99
C LYS A 152 -12.73 -19.83 14.18
N THR A 153 -12.55 -18.61 14.66
CA THR A 153 -12.79 -17.41 13.86
C THR A 153 -11.59 -17.14 12.96
N ILE A 154 -11.82 -17.04 11.65
CA ILE A 154 -10.77 -16.81 10.64
C ILE A 154 -11.11 -15.57 9.81
N ALA A 155 -10.08 -14.83 9.40
CA ALA A 155 -10.24 -13.74 8.44
C ALA A 155 -10.27 -14.29 7.01
N ARG A 156 -11.22 -13.83 6.20
CA ARG A 156 -11.31 -14.06 4.75
C ARG A 156 -11.34 -12.73 4.02
N LEU A 157 -10.68 -12.65 2.87
CA LEU A 157 -10.75 -11.48 2.00
C LEU A 157 -12.01 -11.57 1.14
N VAL A 158 -12.71 -10.44 1.01
CA VAL A 158 -13.90 -10.32 0.16
C VAL A 158 -13.74 -9.12 -0.75
N ASP A 159 -14.15 -9.29 -2.00
CA ASP A 159 -14.25 -8.22 -2.99
C ASP A 159 -15.55 -8.39 -3.75
N LEU A 160 -16.52 -7.54 -3.46
CA LEU A 160 -17.80 -7.52 -4.15
C LEU A 160 -17.63 -6.72 -5.44
N ASP A 161 -17.06 -7.36 -6.47
CA ASP A 161 -16.70 -6.76 -7.76
C ASP A 161 -17.92 -6.45 -8.64
N ARG A 162 -18.73 -5.50 -8.18
CA ARG A 162 -19.89 -4.96 -8.89
C ARG A 162 -20.21 -3.55 -8.36
N PRO A 163 -20.91 -2.70 -9.14
CA PRO A 163 -21.28 -1.36 -8.70
C PRO A 163 -22.44 -1.45 -7.69
N LEU A 164 -22.10 -1.43 -6.40
CA LEU A 164 -23.06 -1.63 -5.30
C LEU A 164 -23.63 -0.33 -4.76
N LEU A 165 -22.77 0.65 -4.57
CA LEU A 165 -23.07 1.86 -3.81
C LEU A 165 -22.87 3.10 -4.68
N LYS A 166 -23.63 4.16 -4.36
CA LYS A 166 -23.52 5.46 -5.04
C LYS A 166 -23.69 6.59 -4.05
N ILE A 167 -22.88 7.63 -4.14
CA ILE A 167 -23.09 8.90 -3.43
C ILE A 167 -23.57 9.93 -4.46
N PRO A 168 -24.88 10.15 -4.60
CA PRO A 168 -25.41 11.05 -5.63
C PRO A 168 -25.17 12.52 -5.27
N THR A 169 -24.80 13.35 -6.25
CA THR A 169 -24.84 14.80 -6.09
C THR A 169 -26.27 15.33 -5.98
N LEU A 170 -26.44 16.46 -5.30
CA LEU A 170 -27.68 17.22 -5.38
C LEU A 170 -27.78 17.88 -6.77
N ALA A 171 -28.95 17.80 -7.39
CA ALA A 171 -29.16 18.40 -8.70
C ALA A 171 -28.95 19.93 -8.67
N ILE A 172 -28.23 20.46 -9.67
CA ILE A 172 -27.95 21.90 -9.82
C ILE A 172 -29.20 22.80 -9.79
N HIS A 173 -30.37 22.27 -10.15
CA HIS A 173 -31.63 23.01 -10.08
C HIS A 173 -32.04 23.36 -8.63
N LEU A 174 -31.57 22.55 -7.67
CA LEU A 174 -31.80 22.70 -6.23
C LEU A 174 -30.59 23.31 -5.50
N ASP A 175 -29.43 23.36 -6.16
CA ASP A 175 -28.23 24.07 -5.70
C ASP A 175 -27.57 24.81 -6.88
N ARG A 176 -27.96 26.07 -7.06
CA ARG A 176 -27.52 26.89 -8.21
C ARG A 176 -26.06 27.34 -8.11
N ASP A 177 -25.46 27.26 -6.92
CA ASP A 177 -24.10 27.76 -6.66
C ASP A 177 -23.05 26.63 -6.60
N VAL A 178 -23.46 25.38 -6.88
CA VAL A 178 -22.61 24.18 -6.77
C VAL A 178 -21.32 24.26 -7.62
N ASN A 179 -21.36 24.94 -8.77
CA ASN A 179 -20.20 25.09 -9.65
C ASN A 179 -19.21 26.16 -9.17
N GLN A 180 -19.66 27.11 -8.34
CA GLN A 180 -18.83 28.12 -7.72
C GLN A 180 -18.19 27.55 -6.45
N LYS A 181 -18.95 26.77 -5.67
CA LYS A 181 -18.50 26.19 -4.42
C LYS A 181 -19.26 24.90 -4.11
N PHE A 182 -18.59 23.76 -4.22
CA PHE A 182 -19.18 22.48 -3.83
C PHE A 182 -18.86 22.15 -2.37
N GLU A 183 -19.80 22.47 -1.48
CA GLU A 183 -19.71 22.18 -0.04
C GLU A 183 -20.75 21.15 0.39
N PHE A 184 -20.33 20.22 1.24
CA PHE A 184 -21.20 19.20 1.80
C PHE A 184 -20.70 18.77 3.17
N ASN A 185 -21.64 18.29 3.99
CA ASN A 185 -21.37 17.70 5.28
C ASN A 185 -20.93 16.24 5.12
N LYS A 186 -19.74 15.90 5.62
CA LYS A 186 -19.17 14.55 5.50
C LYS A 186 -19.95 13.47 6.26
N GLU A 187 -20.75 13.82 7.26
CA GLU A 187 -21.56 12.85 8.02
C GLU A 187 -22.92 12.61 7.38
N THR A 188 -23.59 13.66 6.91
CA THR A 188 -24.98 13.56 6.46
C THR A 188 -25.17 13.56 4.94
N GLN A 189 -24.18 14.04 4.18
CA GLN A 189 -24.27 14.21 2.72
C GLN A 189 -23.24 13.40 1.93
N LEU A 190 -22.35 12.66 2.60
CA LEU A 190 -21.40 11.70 1.99
C LEU A 190 -21.86 10.24 2.16
N LEU A 191 -23.15 10.02 2.42
CA LEU A 191 -23.71 8.71 2.68
C LEU A 191 -24.10 8.01 1.36
N PRO A 192 -23.50 6.85 1.04
CA PRO A 192 -23.90 6.08 -0.12
C PRO A 192 -25.29 5.46 0.06
N ILE A 193 -26.05 5.43 -1.04
CA ILE A 193 -27.25 4.60 -1.20
C ILE A 193 -26.87 3.24 -1.79
N GLY A 194 -27.53 2.17 -1.32
CA GLY A 194 -27.32 0.81 -1.81
C GLY A 194 -28.61 0.06 -2.18
N GLY A 195 -29.78 0.65 -1.91
CA GLY A 195 -31.06 0.01 -2.24
C GLY A 195 -32.27 0.87 -1.89
N LEU A 196 -33.45 0.32 -2.16
CA LEU A 196 -34.74 0.91 -1.80
C LEU A 196 -35.42 0.04 -0.74
N GLN A 197 -35.99 0.67 0.27
CA GLN A 197 -36.84 0.00 1.24
C GLN A 197 -38.06 -0.57 0.49
N ARG A 198 -38.22 -1.89 0.54
CA ARG A 198 -39.40 -2.55 -0.04
C ARG A 198 -40.62 -2.20 0.83
N ASN A 199 -41.75 -1.87 0.18
CA ASN A 199 -43.04 -1.79 0.87
C ASN A 199 -43.41 -3.23 1.28
N SER A 200 -43.04 -3.65 2.48
CA SER A 200 -43.68 -4.83 3.07
C SER A 200 -45.12 -4.44 3.39
N ALA A 201 -46.07 -4.94 2.60
CA ALA A 201 -47.43 -5.13 3.12
C ALA A 201 -47.31 -5.86 4.46
N GLU A 202 -48.09 -5.41 5.44
CA GLU A 202 -48.17 -5.88 6.82
C GLU A 202 -47.88 -7.38 7.00
N THR A 203 -46.60 -7.72 7.13
CA THR A 203 -46.11 -8.89 7.85
C THR A 203 -44.91 -8.46 8.65
N SER A 204 -45.09 -7.41 9.47
CA SER A 204 -44.48 -7.40 10.79
C SER A 204 -45.18 -8.49 11.61
N THR A 205 -44.90 -9.76 11.31
CA THR A 205 -44.66 -10.64 12.45
C THR A 205 -43.41 -10.05 13.07
N GLU A 206 -43.59 -9.18 14.06
CA GLU A 206 -42.66 -9.11 15.17
C GLU A 206 -42.49 -10.56 15.61
N LYS A 207 -41.50 -11.24 15.03
CA LYS A 207 -40.81 -12.28 15.75
C LYS A 207 -40.06 -11.51 16.83
N ASP A 208 -40.80 -11.13 17.87
CA ASP A 208 -40.34 -11.19 19.25
C ASP A 208 -39.95 -12.64 19.53
N ALA A 209 -38.92 -13.11 18.82
CA ALA A 209 -38.15 -14.27 19.22
C ALA A 209 -37.36 -13.75 20.41
N ASP A 210 -37.97 -13.82 21.59
CA ASP A 210 -37.35 -13.91 22.92
C ASP A 210 -35.82 -13.73 22.89
N LYS A 211 -35.33 -12.51 22.67
CA LYS A 211 -33.90 -12.17 22.70
C LYS A 211 -33.46 -11.94 24.15
N SER A 212 -33.89 -12.81 25.05
CA SER A 212 -33.50 -12.80 26.47
C SER A 212 -32.08 -13.33 26.71
N GLY A 213 -31.35 -13.70 25.65
CA GLY A 213 -29.93 -14.00 25.68
C GLY A 213 -29.07 -12.74 25.72
N PHE A 214 -28.13 -12.68 26.66
CA PHE A 214 -27.12 -11.61 26.72
C PHE A 214 -26.28 -11.57 25.43
N THR A 215 -26.19 -10.40 24.81
CA THR A 215 -25.24 -10.11 23.73
C THR A 215 -24.34 -8.94 24.18
N SER A 216 -23.03 -9.07 23.99
CA SER A 216 -22.07 -8.01 24.37
C SER A 216 -22.15 -6.80 23.44
N ILE A 217 -22.48 -7.04 22.18
CA ILE A 217 -22.69 -6.05 21.11
C ILE A 217 -23.88 -6.57 20.26
N LYS A 218 -24.67 -5.66 19.69
CA LYS A 218 -25.71 -6.02 18.71
C LYS A 218 -25.13 -6.90 17.60
N THR A 219 -25.89 -7.90 17.19
CA THR A 219 -25.48 -8.86 16.15
C THR A 219 -25.16 -8.14 14.83
N ILE A 220 -24.36 -8.76 13.96
CA ILE A 220 -23.98 -8.18 12.66
C ILE A 220 -25.22 -7.78 11.82
N VAL A 221 -26.28 -8.60 11.88
CA VAL A 221 -27.57 -8.41 11.19
C VAL A 221 -28.35 -7.21 11.72
N GLU A 222 -28.19 -6.89 13.01
CA GLU A 222 -28.80 -5.68 13.60
C GLU A 222 -28.00 -4.41 13.30
N ARG A 223 -26.70 -4.53 13.04
CA ARG A 223 -25.79 -3.41 12.78
C ARG A 223 -25.75 -2.99 11.31
N HIS A 224 -26.07 -3.89 10.40
CA HIS A 224 -25.92 -3.71 8.95
C HIS A 224 -27.19 -4.12 8.17
N HIS A 225 -27.27 -3.77 6.89
CA HIS A 225 -28.34 -4.24 6.00
C HIS A 225 -28.09 -5.71 5.65
N GLU A 226 -29.13 -6.53 5.69
CA GLU A 226 -29.07 -7.96 5.37
C GLU A 226 -28.59 -8.16 3.93
N GLU A 227 -29.03 -7.31 3.00
CA GLU A 227 -28.67 -7.36 1.59
C GLU A 227 -27.15 -7.25 1.36
N LEU A 228 -26.43 -6.48 2.19
CA LEU A 228 -24.97 -6.40 2.11
C LEU A 228 -24.31 -7.67 2.67
N LEU A 229 -24.85 -8.20 3.77
CA LEU A 229 -24.31 -9.40 4.41
C LEU A 229 -24.54 -10.65 3.56
N GLU A 230 -25.69 -10.75 2.89
CA GLU A 230 -26.01 -11.80 1.92
C GLU A 230 -25.00 -11.81 0.78
N LEU A 231 -24.68 -10.65 0.19
CA LEU A 231 -23.66 -10.55 -0.86
C LEU A 231 -22.28 -11.01 -0.37
N VAL A 232 -21.90 -10.65 0.86
CA VAL A 232 -20.65 -11.12 1.48
C VAL A 232 -20.67 -12.64 1.69
N ALA A 233 -21.79 -13.18 2.17
CA ALA A 233 -21.94 -14.61 2.41
C ALA A 233 -21.90 -15.41 1.10
N GLU A 234 -22.56 -14.93 0.05
CA GLU A 234 -22.53 -15.50 -1.29
C GLU A 234 -21.10 -15.53 -1.86
N GLU A 235 -20.38 -14.39 -1.84
CA GLU A 235 -19.01 -14.29 -2.36
C GLU A 235 -18.03 -15.21 -1.62
N LEU A 236 -18.21 -15.37 -0.30
CA LEU A 236 -17.33 -16.16 0.55
C LEU A 236 -17.78 -17.62 0.76
N ALA A 237 -18.89 -18.02 0.13
CA ALA A 237 -19.58 -19.29 0.35
C ALA A 237 -19.77 -19.59 1.86
N ILE A 238 -20.39 -18.64 2.57
CA ILE A 238 -20.79 -18.75 3.97
C ILE A 238 -22.26 -19.16 4.01
N ASP A 239 -22.60 -20.19 4.79
CA ASP A 239 -23.95 -20.77 4.81
C ASP A 239 -24.99 -19.84 5.46
N ALA A 240 -24.59 -19.10 6.50
CA ALA A 240 -25.47 -18.22 7.27
C ALA A 240 -24.78 -16.87 7.53
N ILE A 241 -25.49 -15.75 7.35
CA ILE A 241 -24.95 -14.41 7.63
C ILE A 241 -24.61 -14.22 9.11
N GLU A 242 -25.21 -15.02 9.99
CA GLU A 242 -24.92 -15.08 11.42
C GLU A 242 -23.53 -15.66 11.75
N ASP A 243 -22.90 -16.38 10.81
CA ASP A 243 -21.51 -16.86 10.98
C ASP A 243 -20.48 -15.75 10.74
N ILE A 244 -20.91 -14.59 10.25
CA ILE A 244 -20.10 -13.38 10.15
C ILE A 244 -20.01 -12.73 11.53
N GLU A 245 -18.82 -12.72 12.12
CA GLU A 245 -18.58 -12.13 13.44
C GLU A 245 -18.40 -10.62 13.35
N ASP A 246 -17.56 -10.15 12.42
CA ASP A 246 -17.36 -8.72 12.10
C ASP A 246 -16.61 -8.54 10.78
N PHE A 247 -16.45 -7.30 10.32
CA PHE A 247 -15.69 -7.00 9.12
C PHE A 247 -14.98 -5.65 9.15
N GLU A 248 -14.00 -5.51 8.27
CA GLU A 248 -13.40 -4.23 7.89
C GLU A 248 -13.50 -4.09 6.38
N LEU A 249 -14.54 -3.39 5.94
CA LEU A 249 -14.87 -3.17 4.54
C LEU A 249 -14.69 -1.70 4.18
N ILE A 250 -14.24 -1.47 2.96
CA ILE A 250 -14.02 -0.15 2.38
C ILE A 250 -14.74 -0.04 1.04
N LEU A 251 -15.05 1.18 0.64
CA LEU A 251 -15.56 1.48 -0.69
C LEU A 251 -14.41 1.81 -1.63
N TYR A 252 -14.57 1.46 -2.92
CA TYR A 252 -13.62 1.80 -3.98
C TYR A 252 -14.34 2.13 -5.28
N ASP A 253 -13.70 2.87 -6.20
CA ASP A 253 -14.21 3.13 -7.56
C ASP A 253 -14.23 1.81 -8.35
N HIS A 254 -15.41 1.32 -8.73
CA HIS A 254 -15.57 0.09 -9.52
C HIS A 254 -15.04 0.24 -10.96
N ASN A 255 -14.80 1.47 -11.44
CA ASN A 255 -14.12 1.65 -12.72
C ASN A 255 -12.69 1.11 -12.64
N ALA A 256 -12.42 0.03 -13.38
CA ALA A 256 -11.11 -0.61 -13.42
C ALA A 256 -9.98 0.40 -13.72
N SER A 257 -8.85 0.21 -13.04
CA SER A 257 -7.57 0.84 -13.36
C SER A 257 -7.19 0.54 -14.81
N THR A 258 -6.60 1.51 -15.49
CA THR A 258 -6.25 1.36 -16.91
C THR A 258 -5.05 2.21 -17.30
N LEU A 259 -4.45 1.87 -18.44
CA LEU A 259 -3.53 2.76 -19.15
C LEU A 259 -4.33 3.73 -20.01
N GLY A 260 -3.83 4.95 -20.17
CA GLY A 260 -4.50 5.98 -20.96
C GLY A 260 -3.55 7.07 -21.46
N GLY A 261 -4.14 8.08 -22.10
CA GLY A 261 -3.39 9.03 -22.93
C GLY A 261 -3.30 8.56 -24.38
N PHE A 262 -2.89 9.45 -25.28
CA PHE A 262 -2.82 9.14 -26.72
C PHE A 262 -1.86 8.00 -27.04
N LYS A 263 -0.90 7.71 -26.14
CA LYS A 263 0.11 6.66 -26.29
C LYS A 263 0.14 5.68 -25.12
N ASN A 264 -0.92 5.59 -24.32
CA ASN A 264 -0.92 4.82 -23.06
C ASN A 264 0.20 5.26 -22.09
N GLU A 265 0.53 6.56 -22.10
CA GLU A 265 1.61 7.12 -21.29
C GLU A 265 1.23 7.32 -19.82
N PHE A 266 -0.06 7.25 -19.48
CA PHE A 266 -0.57 7.44 -18.13
C PHE A 266 -1.16 6.16 -17.54
N VAL A 267 -1.15 6.09 -16.21
CA VAL A 267 -1.93 5.15 -15.41
C VAL A 267 -3.07 5.92 -14.74
N PHE A 268 -4.31 5.51 -14.95
CA PHE A 268 -5.50 6.07 -14.30
C PHE A 268 -6.06 5.05 -13.32
N SER A 269 -6.06 5.39 -12.03
CA SER A 269 -6.48 4.48 -10.96
C SER A 269 -6.69 5.23 -9.66
N GLY A 270 -7.50 4.70 -8.75
CA GLY A 270 -7.35 5.03 -7.33
C GLY A 270 -6.12 4.33 -6.74
N ARG A 271 -5.65 4.80 -5.58
CA ARG A 271 -4.60 4.15 -4.77
C ARG A 271 -3.22 4.09 -5.43
N LEU A 272 -2.94 4.94 -6.42
CA LEU A 272 -1.57 5.10 -6.91
C LEU A 272 -0.68 5.54 -5.76
N ASP A 273 -1.20 6.45 -4.94
CA ASP A 273 -0.74 6.73 -3.59
C ASP A 273 -1.22 5.62 -2.61
N ASN A 274 -0.37 4.72 -2.12
CA ASN A 274 1.04 4.52 -2.47
C ASN A 274 1.34 3.09 -2.94
N LEU A 275 0.34 2.45 -3.56
CA LEU A 275 0.54 1.14 -4.18
C LEU A 275 1.59 1.18 -5.30
N THR A 276 1.87 2.36 -5.85
CA THR A 276 3.02 2.59 -6.76
C THR A 276 4.33 2.18 -6.09
N SER A 277 4.65 2.72 -4.90
CA SER A 277 5.92 2.41 -4.23
C SER A 277 5.97 0.99 -3.67
N CYS A 278 4.83 0.44 -3.26
CA CYS A 278 4.72 -0.96 -2.88
C CYS A 278 5.09 -1.88 -4.06
N PHE A 279 4.50 -1.63 -5.22
CA PHE A 279 4.74 -2.39 -6.45
C PHE A 279 6.20 -2.28 -6.92
N THR A 280 6.75 -1.06 -6.97
CA THR A 280 8.12 -0.85 -7.44
C THR A 280 9.16 -1.41 -6.46
N SER A 281 8.92 -1.32 -5.15
CA SER A 281 9.75 -1.97 -4.12
C SER A 281 9.73 -3.50 -4.22
N MET A 282 8.53 -4.09 -4.41
CA MET A 282 8.36 -5.53 -4.60
C MET A 282 9.15 -6.04 -5.82
N HIS A 283 9.03 -5.36 -6.96
CA HIS A 283 9.80 -5.71 -8.16
C HIS A 283 11.29 -5.47 -7.98
N GLY A 284 11.70 -4.33 -7.41
CA GLY A 284 13.10 -4.04 -7.13
C GLY A 284 13.76 -5.12 -6.27
N LEU A 285 13.12 -5.50 -5.16
CA LEU A 285 13.61 -6.55 -4.27
C LEU A 285 13.66 -7.90 -4.98
N THR A 286 12.57 -8.32 -5.64
CA THR A 286 12.51 -9.65 -6.25
C THR A 286 13.44 -9.83 -7.46
N LEU A 287 13.75 -8.76 -8.18
CA LEU A 287 14.77 -8.77 -9.24
C LEU A 287 16.19 -8.82 -8.68
N ALA A 288 16.43 -8.16 -7.55
CA ALA A 288 17.73 -8.16 -6.90
C ALA A 288 17.98 -9.41 -6.04
N ALA A 289 16.93 -10.08 -5.55
CA ALA A 289 17.04 -11.02 -4.42
C ALA A 289 18.09 -12.13 -4.59
N ASP A 290 18.29 -12.63 -5.82
CA ASP A 290 19.24 -13.71 -6.12
C ASP A 290 20.52 -13.20 -6.81
N THR A 291 20.61 -11.91 -7.18
CA THR A 291 21.77 -11.35 -7.90
C THR A 291 22.98 -11.29 -6.98
N GLU A 292 24.03 -12.06 -7.31
CA GLU A 292 25.31 -12.12 -6.57
C GLU A 292 25.10 -12.29 -5.06
N ILE A 293 24.04 -13.00 -4.67
CA ILE A 293 23.60 -13.07 -3.28
C ILE A 293 24.64 -13.78 -2.41
N ASP A 294 25.43 -14.70 -2.97
CA ASP A 294 26.54 -15.39 -2.31
C ASP A 294 27.68 -14.44 -1.91
N GLN A 295 27.85 -13.33 -2.63
CA GLN A 295 28.86 -12.30 -2.35
C GLN A 295 28.31 -11.12 -1.55
N GLU A 296 26.99 -11.00 -1.42
CA GLU A 296 26.32 -9.92 -0.70
C GLU A 296 26.65 -9.96 0.81
N ALA A 297 27.06 -8.81 1.34
CA ALA A 297 27.41 -8.64 2.74
C ALA A 297 26.24 -8.06 3.57
N GLY A 298 25.27 -7.39 2.96
CA GLY A 298 24.11 -6.82 3.63
C GLY A 298 22.86 -7.69 3.58
N ILE A 299 21.76 -7.10 4.04
CA ILE A 299 20.40 -7.60 3.84
C ILE A 299 19.67 -6.64 2.90
N ARG A 300 18.95 -7.21 1.93
CA ARG A 300 18.03 -6.46 1.05
C ARG A 300 16.64 -6.55 1.66
N LEU A 301 15.98 -5.43 1.94
CA LEU A 301 14.71 -5.41 2.68
C LEU A 301 13.71 -4.41 2.08
N MET A 302 12.47 -4.84 1.90
CA MET A 302 11.33 -3.95 1.66
C MET A 302 10.38 -3.98 2.85
N ALA A 303 9.79 -2.84 3.19
CA ALA A 303 8.79 -2.70 4.24
C ALA A 303 7.61 -1.87 3.73
N CYS A 304 6.41 -2.45 3.75
CA CYS A 304 5.17 -1.77 3.38
C CYS A 304 4.25 -1.73 4.61
N PHE A 305 3.94 -0.52 5.07
CA PHE A 305 3.17 -0.28 6.29
C PHE A 305 1.72 0.08 5.99
N ASP A 306 0.84 -0.18 6.93
CA ASP A 306 -0.55 0.29 6.89
C ASP A 306 -0.65 1.62 7.65
N HIS A 307 -1.79 2.29 7.56
CA HIS A 307 -2.13 3.46 8.35
C HIS A 307 -1.23 4.69 8.20
N GLU A 308 -0.52 4.85 7.08
CA GLU A 308 0.26 6.07 6.81
C GLU A 308 -0.64 7.31 6.78
N GLU A 309 -1.78 7.18 6.10
CA GLU A 309 -2.73 8.26 5.80
C GLU A 309 -3.42 8.85 7.03
N ILE A 310 -3.27 8.17 8.17
CA ILE A 310 -3.82 8.55 9.46
C ILE A 310 -2.73 8.77 10.53
N GLY A 311 -1.47 8.90 10.11
CA GLY A 311 -0.33 9.26 10.98
C GLY A 311 0.52 8.10 11.47
N SER A 312 0.33 6.88 10.95
CA SER A 312 1.13 5.67 11.21
C SER A 312 1.12 5.10 12.64
N SER A 313 0.53 5.76 13.62
CA SER A 313 0.51 5.34 15.04
C SER A 313 -0.45 4.18 15.29
N SER A 314 -0.04 2.97 14.93
CA SER A 314 -0.76 1.71 15.19
C SER A 314 0.21 0.55 15.37
N ALA A 315 -0.28 -0.68 15.61
CA ALA A 315 0.60 -1.85 15.78
C ALA A 315 1.30 -2.28 14.47
N GLN A 316 0.75 -1.91 13.31
CA GLN A 316 1.23 -2.30 11.98
C GLN A 316 1.76 -1.11 11.14
N GLY A 317 1.50 0.13 11.56
CA GLY A 317 2.00 1.31 10.84
C GLY A 317 3.49 1.58 11.03
N ALA A 318 4.02 2.58 10.34
CA ALA A 318 5.45 2.93 10.41
C ALA A 318 5.85 3.46 11.81
N ASP A 319 4.92 4.07 12.54
CA ASP A 319 5.09 4.49 13.92
C ASP A 319 4.77 3.34 14.91
N SER A 320 5.00 2.10 14.49
CA SER A 320 4.94 0.90 15.35
C SER A 320 6.34 0.45 15.80
N ASN A 321 6.40 -0.73 16.41
CA ASN A 321 7.63 -1.49 16.63
C ASN A 321 7.87 -2.55 15.54
N PHE A 322 7.10 -2.57 14.44
CA PHE A 322 7.18 -3.65 13.46
C PHE A 322 8.57 -3.74 12.82
N LEU A 323 9.01 -2.69 12.12
CA LEU A 323 10.35 -2.67 11.54
C LEU A 323 11.45 -2.75 12.62
N PRO A 324 11.43 -1.97 13.72
CA PRO A 324 12.41 -2.12 14.81
C PRO A 324 12.60 -3.56 15.30
N ASN A 325 11.50 -4.29 15.55
CA ASN A 325 11.58 -5.68 16.00
C ASN A 325 12.17 -6.59 14.92
N ILE A 326 11.87 -6.36 13.63
CA ILE A 326 12.47 -7.17 12.55
C ILE A 326 13.97 -6.89 12.46
N LEU A 327 14.39 -5.62 12.54
CA LEU A 327 15.81 -5.26 12.52
C LEU A 327 16.56 -5.89 13.70
N GLU A 328 15.98 -5.85 14.91
CA GLU A 328 16.56 -6.47 16.11
C GLU A 328 16.69 -7.99 15.93
N ARG A 329 15.62 -8.66 15.51
CA ARG A 329 15.63 -10.11 15.25
C ARG A 329 16.68 -10.49 14.22
N LEU A 330 16.81 -9.74 13.14
CA LEU A 330 17.83 -10.00 12.11
C LEU A 330 19.22 -9.74 12.67
N SER A 331 19.43 -8.71 13.48
CA SER A 331 20.76 -8.33 13.98
C SER A 331 21.35 -9.30 15.02
N ILE A 332 20.54 -10.20 15.60
CA ILE A 332 21.00 -11.18 16.59
C ILE A 332 21.17 -12.60 16.04
N LEU A 333 20.73 -12.87 14.81
CA LEU A 333 20.88 -14.15 14.13
C LEU A 333 22.22 -14.22 13.40
N ARG A 334 22.82 -15.39 13.23
CA ARG A 334 24.00 -15.62 12.37
C ARG A 334 23.58 -16.13 11.00
N GLY A 335 22.34 -16.63 10.89
CA GLY A 335 21.82 -17.25 9.68
C GLY A 335 22.37 -18.67 9.49
N ASP A 336 22.64 -19.38 10.60
CA ASP A 336 23.13 -20.76 10.63
C ASP A 336 22.61 -21.52 11.86
N ASP A 337 22.89 -22.82 11.95
CA ASP A 337 22.39 -23.69 13.03
C ASP A 337 22.86 -23.30 14.44
N SER A 338 23.91 -22.48 14.57
CA SER A 338 24.44 -22.06 15.85
C SER A 338 23.57 -21.01 16.56
N ASP A 339 22.57 -20.45 15.87
CA ASP A 339 21.58 -19.52 16.42
C ASP A 339 20.77 -20.12 17.58
N LYS A 340 20.71 -21.46 17.66
CA LYS A 340 20.01 -22.17 18.74
C LYS A 340 20.78 -22.20 20.07
N ILE A 341 22.07 -21.84 20.08
CA ILE A 341 22.96 -22.06 21.24
C ILE A 341 23.12 -20.80 22.10
N LYS A 342 23.32 -19.61 21.50
CA LYS A 342 23.39 -18.33 22.24
C LYS A 342 23.24 -17.09 21.33
N PRO A 343 22.32 -16.15 21.62
CA PRO A 343 22.19 -14.90 20.86
C PRO A 343 23.43 -14.01 21.02
N LEU A 344 23.70 -13.20 20.01
CA LEU A 344 24.87 -12.30 19.93
C LEU A 344 24.69 -11.00 20.75
N SER A 345 25.75 -10.20 20.80
CA SER A 345 25.79 -8.91 21.49
C SER A 345 24.70 -7.95 20.98
N ASN A 346 24.02 -7.27 21.91
CA ASN A 346 23.08 -6.17 21.64
C ASN A 346 23.73 -4.98 20.89
N SER A 347 25.06 -4.88 20.82
CA SER A 347 25.72 -3.84 20.02
C SER A 347 25.48 -3.99 18.51
N SER A 348 25.20 -5.21 18.03
CA SER A 348 25.09 -5.52 16.60
C SER A 348 23.96 -4.76 15.91
N ILE A 349 22.84 -4.51 16.60
CA ILE A 349 21.75 -3.69 16.05
C ILE A 349 22.16 -2.23 15.89
N LEU A 350 22.95 -1.69 16.83
CA LEU A 350 23.44 -0.31 16.76
C LEU A 350 24.42 -0.13 15.59
N GLU A 351 25.32 -1.09 15.39
CA GLU A 351 26.23 -1.13 14.25
C GLU A 351 25.49 -1.33 12.92
N THR A 352 24.46 -2.16 12.92
CA THR A 352 23.61 -2.39 11.75
C THR A 352 22.86 -1.11 11.38
N SER A 353 22.21 -0.46 12.34
CA SER A 353 21.46 0.78 12.10
C SER A 353 22.36 1.90 11.56
N SER A 354 23.56 2.07 12.10
CA SER A 354 24.48 3.13 11.66
C SER A 354 24.99 2.94 10.22
N LYS A 355 25.12 1.68 9.78
CA LYS A 355 25.51 1.32 8.40
C LYS A 355 24.31 1.14 7.47
N SER A 356 23.07 1.16 7.95
CA SER A 356 21.88 0.94 7.12
C SER A 356 21.41 2.22 6.43
N PHE A 357 20.59 2.06 5.39
CA PHE A 357 19.93 3.17 4.71
C PHE A 357 18.50 2.84 4.37
N PHE A 358 17.62 3.82 4.56
CA PHE A 358 16.18 3.71 4.35
C PHE A 358 15.75 4.66 3.23
N LEU A 359 15.33 4.10 2.10
CA LEU A 359 14.62 4.84 1.05
C LEU A 359 13.13 4.86 1.40
N SER A 360 12.70 5.97 1.99
CA SER A 360 11.29 6.28 2.23
C SER A 360 10.63 6.60 0.88
N SER A 361 9.94 5.61 0.31
CA SER A 361 9.30 5.72 -1.00
C SER A 361 7.83 6.02 -0.86
N ASP A 362 7.48 7.25 -1.22
CA ASP A 362 6.12 7.72 -1.28
C ASP A 362 6.00 8.73 -2.42
N VAL A 363 4.89 8.69 -3.15
CA VAL A 363 4.64 9.45 -4.36
C VAL A 363 4.93 10.95 -4.20
N ALA A 364 5.13 11.63 -5.32
CA ALA A 364 5.46 13.05 -5.36
C ALA A 364 4.42 13.82 -6.19
N HIS A 365 4.33 15.12 -5.96
CA HIS A 365 3.43 15.98 -6.75
C HIS A 365 4.07 16.34 -8.09
N ALA A 366 3.56 15.79 -9.19
CA ALA A 366 3.87 16.28 -10.52
C ALA A 366 3.33 17.72 -10.67
N VAL A 367 3.99 18.56 -11.45
CA VAL A 367 3.49 19.90 -11.77
C VAL A 367 2.16 19.80 -12.51
N HIS A 368 1.12 20.35 -11.92
CA HIS A 368 -0.20 20.37 -12.54
C HIS A 368 -0.26 21.47 -13.60
N PRO A 369 -0.52 21.18 -14.89
CA PRO A 369 -0.44 22.17 -15.97
C PRO A 369 -1.42 23.35 -15.78
N ASN A 370 -2.61 23.09 -15.22
CA ASN A 370 -3.62 24.13 -14.94
C ASN A 370 -3.37 24.92 -13.63
N TYR A 371 -2.40 24.51 -12.80
CA TYR A 371 -2.11 25.12 -11.50
C TYR A 371 -0.60 25.27 -11.26
N ALA A 372 0.17 25.47 -12.33
CA ALA A 372 1.64 25.47 -12.27
C ALA A 372 2.23 26.58 -11.38
N ASN A 373 1.44 27.61 -11.07
CA ASN A 373 1.77 28.69 -10.14
C ASN A 373 1.74 28.28 -8.66
N LYS A 374 1.25 27.08 -8.32
CA LYS A 374 1.26 26.53 -6.95
C LYS A 374 2.58 25.88 -6.55
N TYR A 375 3.49 25.68 -7.50
CA TYR A 375 4.76 24.98 -7.31
C TYR A 375 5.89 25.99 -7.16
N GLU A 376 6.94 25.61 -6.43
CA GLU A 376 8.20 26.34 -6.49
C GLU A 376 8.69 26.37 -7.95
N SER A 377 9.17 27.53 -8.38
CA SER A 377 9.45 27.84 -9.79
C SER A 377 10.47 26.91 -10.46
N GLN A 378 11.45 26.39 -9.71
CA GLN A 378 12.56 25.54 -10.18
C GLN A 378 12.40 24.05 -9.78
N HIS A 379 11.42 23.71 -8.95
CA HIS A 379 11.21 22.36 -8.44
C HIS A 379 9.84 21.82 -8.91
N LYS A 380 9.75 21.54 -10.22
CA LYS A 380 8.50 21.14 -10.90
C LYS A 380 8.63 19.75 -11.51
N PRO A 381 8.39 18.67 -10.74
CA PRO A 381 8.47 17.32 -11.26
C PRO A 381 7.51 17.08 -12.43
N LEU A 382 7.97 16.34 -13.44
CA LEU A 382 7.21 15.96 -14.62
C LEU A 382 6.93 14.46 -14.59
N LEU A 383 5.73 14.08 -15.04
CA LEU A 383 5.42 12.67 -15.32
C LEU A 383 6.33 12.15 -16.43
N GLY A 384 6.79 10.90 -16.30
CA GLY A 384 7.66 10.22 -17.25
C GLY A 384 9.13 10.63 -17.21
N SER A 385 9.52 11.50 -16.27
CA SER A 385 10.89 12.03 -16.13
C SER A 385 11.66 11.42 -14.95
N GLY A 386 11.16 10.34 -14.35
CA GLY A 386 11.84 9.56 -13.33
C GLY A 386 11.51 9.96 -11.89
N PRO A 387 12.02 9.18 -10.90
CA PRO A 387 11.75 9.39 -9.49
C PRO A 387 12.16 10.79 -9.00
N VAL A 388 11.38 11.31 -8.07
CA VAL A 388 11.53 12.64 -7.48
C VAL A 388 12.13 12.51 -6.10
N ILE A 389 13.27 13.14 -5.85
CA ILE A 389 13.83 13.28 -4.51
C ILE A 389 13.15 14.45 -3.80
N LYS A 390 12.53 14.17 -2.66
CA LYS A 390 11.72 15.12 -1.89
C LYS A 390 12.58 15.74 -0.78
N ILE A 391 12.71 17.07 -0.77
CA ILE A 391 13.57 17.80 0.16
C ILE A 391 12.75 18.80 0.96
N ASN A 392 12.92 18.82 2.28
CA ASN A 392 12.31 19.82 3.14
C ASN A 392 13.19 20.08 4.38
N ALA A 393 13.65 21.33 4.55
CA ALA A 393 14.55 21.69 5.64
C ALA A 393 13.94 21.49 7.05
N ASN A 394 12.61 21.56 7.16
CA ASN A 394 11.87 21.33 8.41
C ASN A 394 11.62 19.84 8.69
N GLN A 395 12.34 18.94 8.02
CA GLN A 395 12.31 17.49 8.23
C GLN A 395 10.91 16.87 8.04
N ARG A 396 10.10 17.46 7.17
CA ARG A 396 8.88 16.80 6.63
C ARG A 396 9.24 15.65 5.70
N TYR A 397 10.45 15.72 5.14
CA TYR A 397 11.17 14.68 4.43
C TYR A 397 12.57 14.63 5.06
N MET A 398 13.15 13.44 5.20
CA MET A 398 14.44 13.23 5.88
C MET A 398 15.66 13.36 4.95
N THR A 399 15.43 13.68 3.68
CA THR A 399 16.48 13.84 2.67
C THR A 399 17.51 14.89 3.04
N ASN A 400 18.79 14.51 2.96
CA ASN A 400 19.94 15.38 3.13
C ASN A 400 21.03 15.10 2.06
N SER A 401 22.09 15.93 2.05
CA SER A 401 23.12 15.87 1.01
C SER A 401 23.87 14.52 0.95
N PRO A 402 24.29 13.88 2.06
CA PRO A 402 24.88 12.54 2.01
C PRO A 402 23.97 11.50 1.35
N GLY A 403 22.69 11.48 1.71
CA GLY A 403 21.71 10.58 1.08
C GLY A 403 21.52 10.87 -0.40
N LEU A 404 21.45 12.15 -0.78
CA LEU A 404 21.32 12.58 -2.17
C LEU A 404 22.53 12.13 -3.01
N VAL A 405 23.75 12.24 -2.48
CA VAL A 405 24.98 11.77 -3.16
C VAL A 405 24.96 10.26 -3.37
N LEU A 406 24.51 9.48 -2.38
CA LEU A 406 24.33 8.03 -2.48
C LEU A 406 23.35 7.67 -3.61
N VAL A 407 22.13 8.22 -3.55
CA VAL A 407 21.07 7.90 -4.51
C VAL A 407 21.41 8.39 -5.91
N LYS A 408 22.08 9.54 -6.04
CA LYS A 408 22.60 10.01 -7.33
C LYS A 408 23.62 9.02 -7.92
N ARG A 409 24.56 8.50 -7.12
CA ARG A 409 25.57 7.53 -7.59
C ARG A 409 24.90 6.24 -8.10
N LEU A 410 23.88 5.76 -7.39
CA LEU A 410 23.08 4.61 -7.81
C LEU A 410 22.31 4.90 -9.10
N ALA A 411 21.64 6.04 -9.19
CA ALA A 411 20.89 6.44 -10.36
C ALA A 411 21.78 6.63 -11.61
N ASP A 412 22.96 7.22 -11.45
CA ASP A 412 23.95 7.39 -12.52
C ASP A 412 24.39 6.01 -13.08
N ALA A 413 24.63 5.04 -12.21
CA ALA A 413 25.00 3.67 -12.61
C ALA A 413 23.85 2.92 -13.29
N ALA A 414 22.63 3.05 -12.75
CA ALA A 414 21.41 2.46 -13.32
C ALA A 414 20.91 3.20 -14.57
N LYS A 415 21.49 4.36 -14.90
CA LYS A 415 21.03 5.29 -15.96
C LYS A 415 19.57 5.70 -15.76
N VAL A 416 19.20 6.01 -14.53
CA VAL A 416 17.86 6.47 -14.14
C VAL A 416 17.87 7.99 -13.97
N PRO A 417 16.99 8.74 -14.65
CA PRO A 417 16.84 10.17 -14.40
C PRO A 417 16.22 10.40 -13.04
N LEU A 418 16.65 11.48 -12.37
CA LEU A 418 16.12 11.93 -11.09
C LEU A 418 15.62 13.37 -11.21
N GLN A 419 14.60 13.69 -10.42
CA GLN A 419 14.05 15.04 -10.29
C GLN A 419 14.18 15.51 -8.84
N LEU A 420 14.13 16.81 -8.61
CA LEU A 420 14.16 17.40 -7.27
C LEU A 420 12.85 18.11 -6.98
N PHE A 421 12.35 17.96 -5.75
CA PHE A 421 11.15 18.63 -5.29
C PHE A 421 11.35 19.30 -3.93
N VAL A 422 10.95 20.56 -3.86
CA VAL A 422 10.81 21.36 -2.65
C VAL A 422 9.51 22.14 -2.79
N VAL A 423 8.71 22.24 -1.73
CA VAL A 423 7.50 23.07 -1.73
C VAL A 423 7.84 24.55 -1.69
N ALA A 424 6.93 25.40 -2.16
CA ALA A 424 7.06 26.84 -1.97
C ALA A 424 7.05 27.19 -0.47
N ASN A 425 7.80 28.22 -0.07
CA ASN A 425 7.98 28.59 1.35
C ASN A 425 6.67 29.00 2.05
N ASP A 426 5.67 29.46 1.30
CA ASP A 426 4.35 29.86 1.78
C ASP A 426 3.31 28.72 1.73
N SER A 427 3.74 27.49 1.40
CA SER A 427 2.88 26.32 1.30
C SER A 427 3.36 25.21 2.25
N PRO A 428 2.52 24.73 3.18
CA PRO A 428 2.86 23.58 4.01
C PRO A 428 2.89 22.30 3.17
N CYS A 429 3.69 21.31 3.59
CA CYS A 429 3.66 19.96 3.05
C CYS A 429 3.30 18.92 4.12
N GLY A 430 2.75 17.80 3.65
CA GLY A 430 2.61 16.59 4.45
C GLY A 430 3.97 16.06 4.92
N SER A 431 3.93 15.14 5.89
CA SER A 431 5.07 14.32 6.29
C SER A 431 4.90 12.93 5.67
N THR A 432 5.95 12.11 5.71
CA THR A 432 5.93 10.70 5.28
C THR A 432 6.30 9.77 6.44
N ILE A 433 6.41 8.46 6.16
CA ILE A 433 7.03 7.47 7.07
C ILE A 433 8.54 7.72 7.32
N GLY A 434 9.21 8.50 6.48
CA GLY A 434 10.65 8.71 6.53
C GLY A 434 11.13 9.31 7.86
N PRO A 435 10.63 10.49 8.26
CA PRO A 435 10.97 11.08 9.55
C PRO A 435 10.61 10.21 10.76
N ILE A 436 9.49 9.48 10.68
CA ILE A 436 9.04 8.57 11.74
C ILE A 436 10.07 7.46 11.96
N LEU A 437 10.46 6.76 10.90
CA LEU A 437 11.38 5.63 11.02
C LEU A 437 12.82 6.07 11.28
N ALA A 438 13.26 7.19 10.70
CA ALA A 438 14.58 7.76 10.98
C ALA A 438 14.74 8.09 12.46
N SER A 439 13.75 8.75 13.07
CA SER A 439 13.80 9.11 14.50
C SER A 439 13.74 7.89 15.42
N LYS A 440 13.03 6.82 15.01
CA LYS A 440 12.91 5.58 15.79
C LYS A 440 14.12 4.67 15.72
N THR A 441 14.77 4.60 14.56
CA THR A 441 15.81 3.59 14.29
C THR A 441 17.22 4.18 14.24
N GLY A 442 17.35 5.50 14.08
CA GLY A 442 18.62 6.17 13.81
C GLY A 442 19.19 5.89 12.41
N ILE A 443 18.43 5.22 11.54
CA ILE A 443 18.86 4.87 10.18
C ILE A 443 18.82 6.11 9.29
N ARG A 444 19.90 6.33 8.53
CA ARG A 444 19.96 7.39 7.51
C ARG A 444 18.84 7.16 6.49
N THR A 445 18.08 8.22 6.23
CA THR A 445 16.87 8.13 5.41
C THR A 445 16.88 9.17 4.29
N LEU A 446 16.33 8.80 3.13
CA LEU A 446 16.02 9.72 2.05
C LEU A 446 14.59 9.47 1.57
N ASP A 447 13.85 10.55 1.32
CA ASP A 447 12.49 10.50 0.80
C ASP A 447 12.49 10.73 -0.72
N LEU A 448 11.82 9.83 -1.44
CA LEU A 448 11.64 9.91 -2.87
C LEU A 448 10.30 9.30 -3.31
N GLY A 449 9.88 9.55 -4.54
CA GLY A 449 8.80 8.78 -5.16
C GLY A 449 8.49 9.20 -6.58
N ASN A 450 7.70 8.40 -7.26
CA ASN A 450 7.26 8.74 -8.60
C ASN A 450 6.24 9.89 -8.57
N PRO A 451 6.29 10.81 -9.55
CA PRO A 451 5.37 11.92 -9.61
C PRO A 451 3.98 11.46 -10.05
N LEU A 452 2.94 12.04 -9.45
CA LEU A 452 1.54 11.88 -9.84
C LEU A 452 0.74 13.18 -9.75
N LEU A 453 -0.44 13.18 -10.37
CA LEU A 453 -1.45 14.22 -10.30
C LEU A 453 -2.67 13.73 -9.53
N SER A 454 -3.38 14.68 -8.93
CA SER A 454 -4.63 14.44 -8.20
C SER A 454 -4.47 13.48 -7.01
N MET A 455 -3.35 13.57 -6.30
CA MET A 455 -3.07 12.79 -5.09
C MET A 455 -4.27 12.80 -4.12
N HIS A 456 -4.62 11.64 -3.56
CA HIS A 456 -5.78 11.40 -2.69
C HIS A 456 -7.17 11.55 -3.35
N SER A 457 -7.24 11.67 -4.67
CA SER A 457 -8.49 11.49 -5.43
C SER A 457 -8.90 10.02 -5.41
N ILE A 458 -10.21 9.74 -5.54
CA ILE A 458 -10.67 8.36 -5.81
C ILE A 458 -10.06 7.81 -7.12
N ARG A 459 -9.63 8.70 -8.01
CA ARG A 459 -8.94 8.37 -9.27
C ARG A 459 -7.83 9.38 -9.56
N GLU A 460 -6.60 8.93 -9.42
CA GLU A 460 -5.34 9.65 -9.57
C GLU A 460 -4.74 9.43 -10.97
N THR A 461 -3.63 10.10 -11.28
CA THR A 461 -2.95 9.96 -12.58
C THR A 461 -1.42 9.98 -12.43
N ALA A 462 -0.75 8.91 -12.85
CA ALA A 462 0.72 8.82 -12.81
C ALA A 462 1.31 8.51 -14.21
N GLY A 463 2.63 8.71 -14.36
CA GLY A 463 3.36 8.35 -15.57
C GLY A 463 3.69 6.85 -15.61
N SER A 464 3.31 6.17 -16.68
CA SER A 464 3.59 4.73 -16.86
C SER A 464 5.09 4.42 -16.93
N ALA A 465 5.88 5.31 -17.54
CA ALA A 465 7.33 5.15 -17.69
C ALA A 465 8.08 5.26 -16.36
N ASP A 466 7.53 5.98 -15.38
CA ASP A 466 8.17 6.19 -14.07
C ASP A 466 8.31 4.88 -13.27
N LEU A 467 7.42 3.91 -13.53
CA LEU A 467 7.49 2.57 -12.93
C LEU A 467 8.82 1.87 -13.26
N GLU A 468 9.21 1.83 -14.54
CA GLU A 468 10.45 1.17 -14.96
C GLU A 468 11.68 1.87 -14.37
N TYR A 469 11.66 3.20 -14.29
CA TYR A 469 12.75 3.97 -13.68
C TYR A 469 12.91 3.67 -12.18
N GLN A 470 11.82 3.69 -11.41
CA GLN A 470 11.89 3.44 -9.98
C GLN A 470 12.27 1.98 -9.67
N ILE A 471 11.75 1.01 -10.42
CA ILE A 471 12.13 -0.40 -10.28
C ILE A 471 13.64 -0.59 -10.53
N LYS A 472 14.20 0.06 -11.57
CA LYS A 472 15.64 0.03 -11.85
C LYS A 472 16.46 0.65 -10.71
N LEU A 473 16.02 1.79 -10.19
CA LEU A 473 16.69 2.46 -9.08
C LEU A 473 16.70 1.58 -7.81
N PHE A 474 15.56 0.98 -7.46
CA PHE A 474 15.47 0.11 -6.28
C PHE A 474 16.24 -1.19 -6.45
N ARG A 475 16.23 -1.77 -7.64
CA ARG A 475 17.08 -2.93 -7.94
C ARG A 475 18.56 -2.59 -7.73
N GLU A 476 19.03 -1.49 -8.32
CA GLU A 476 20.43 -1.04 -8.18
C GLU A 476 20.79 -0.76 -6.71
N PHE A 477 19.87 -0.11 -5.96
CA PHE A 477 20.03 0.12 -4.54
C PHE A 477 20.22 -1.20 -3.76
N PHE A 478 19.36 -2.18 -3.99
CA PHE A 478 19.49 -3.48 -3.33
C PHE A 478 20.75 -4.25 -3.74
N GLU A 479 21.15 -4.18 -5.00
CA GLU A 479 22.32 -4.91 -5.51
C GLU A 479 23.66 -4.30 -5.05
N ARG A 480 23.72 -2.99 -4.78
CA ARG A 480 25.01 -2.30 -4.60
C ARG A 480 25.19 -1.54 -3.31
N TYR A 481 24.12 -1.24 -2.56
CA TYR A 481 24.21 -0.40 -1.35
C TYR A 481 25.34 -0.83 -0.42
N SER A 482 25.43 -2.11 -0.09
CA SER A 482 26.41 -2.65 0.86
C SER A 482 27.87 -2.50 0.40
N SER A 483 28.12 -2.35 -0.91
CA SER A 483 29.46 -2.10 -1.45
C SER A 483 29.85 -0.61 -1.42
N ILE A 484 28.88 0.29 -1.62
CA ILE A 484 29.14 1.73 -1.76
C ILE A 484 28.95 2.53 -0.47
N GLU A 485 28.24 1.96 0.52
CA GLU A 485 27.91 2.63 1.78
C GLU A 485 29.15 3.21 2.48
N SER A 486 30.22 2.41 2.55
CA SER A 486 31.50 2.81 3.16
C SER A 486 32.27 3.90 2.40
N GLU A 487 31.87 4.19 1.15
CA GLU A 487 32.49 5.24 0.32
C GLU A 487 31.89 6.63 0.59
N ILE A 488 30.81 6.73 1.37
CA ILE A 488 30.14 8.00 1.71
C ILE A 488 30.26 8.26 3.21
N VAL A 489 31.34 8.95 3.56
CA VAL A 489 31.70 9.31 4.94
C VAL A 489 31.06 10.66 5.30
N VAL A 490 30.40 10.72 6.45
CA VAL A 490 29.72 11.92 6.99
C VAL A 490 30.20 12.24 8.39
#